data_AF-C3NHI1-F1
#
_entry.id   AF-C3NHI1-F1
#
_cell.length_a   1.000
_cell.length_b   1.000
_cell.length_c   1.000
_cell.angle_alpha   90.00
_cell.angle_beta   90.00
_cell.angle_gamma   90.00
#
_symmetry.space_group_name_H-M   'P 1'
#
loop_
_entity.id
_entity.type
_entity.pdbx_description
1 polymer ?
#
loop_
_entity_poly.entity_id
_entity_poly.type
_entity_poly.pdbx_seq_one_letter_code
_entity_poly.pdbx_strand_id
1 'polypeptide(L)'
;MGLFKSKQNANKKVNDRSEKGERKKVKYVWVSSRKAIFIIAGEVKESKYSYGIPIIPLHGYYRSKDKSYTARELGNYYVILNLPKDVNIDELEGKRIVVLGYDKGAIYIDENDTSDESNDNDEEGEGGDEEK
;
A
#
# COMPACT_ATOMS: atom_id res chain seq x y z
N MET A 1 40.72 8.91 49.71
CA MET A 1 39.95 9.50 48.60
C MET A 1 39.68 8.41 47.58
N GLY A 2 38.49 7.98 47.20
CA GLY A 2 37.13 8.15 47.66
C GLY A 2 36.33 6.97 47.09
N LEU A 3 35.53 6.31 47.92
CA LEU A 3 34.52 5.33 47.53
C LEU A 3 33.42 6.02 46.72
N PHE A 4 33.02 5.47 45.56
CA PHE A 4 31.63 5.56 45.11
C PHE A 4 31.17 4.24 44.46
N LYS A 5 30.12 3.69 45.09
CA LYS A 5 29.33 2.52 44.72
C LYS A 5 28.40 2.86 43.55
N SER A 6 28.01 1.87 42.74
CA SER A 6 26.58 1.57 42.59
C SER A 6 26.35 0.17 42.04
N LYS A 7 25.56 -0.61 42.78
CA LYS A 7 24.78 -1.74 42.27
C LYS A 7 23.60 -1.16 41.49
N GLN A 8 23.33 -1.68 40.30
CA GLN A 8 21.97 -1.67 39.74
C GLN A 8 21.64 -3.07 39.21
N ASN A 9 20.85 -3.78 40.01
CA ASN A 9 19.94 -4.81 39.51
C ASN A 9 18.83 -4.12 38.73
N ALA A 10 18.45 -4.63 37.56
CA ALA A 10 17.04 -4.75 37.16
C ALA A 10 16.92 -5.40 35.78
N ASN A 11 16.38 -6.61 35.77
CA ASN A 11 15.36 -7.07 34.84
C ASN A 11 15.52 -6.63 33.37
N LYS A 12 16.41 -7.30 32.65
CA LYS A 12 16.24 -7.44 31.20
C LYS A 12 15.08 -8.42 31.00
N LYS A 13 13.83 -7.90 31.05
CA LYS A 13 12.66 -8.61 30.53
C LYS A 13 12.97 -8.95 29.07
N VAL A 14 13.28 -10.21 28.82
CA VAL A 14 13.24 -10.78 27.47
C VAL A 14 11.79 -10.63 27.04
N ASN A 15 11.53 -9.62 26.21
CA ASN A 15 10.21 -9.42 25.66
C ASN A 15 10.07 -10.46 24.54
N ASP A 16 9.72 -11.66 24.96
CA ASP A 16 9.47 -12.84 24.15
C ASP A 16 8.11 -12.71 23.46
N ARG A 17 7.94 -11.62 22.71
CA ARG A 17 6.75 -11.30 21.91
C ARG A 17 7.15 -10.50 20.69
N SER A 18 7.74 -11.19 19.72
CA SER A 18 7.10 -11.21 18.42
C SER A 18 7.64 -12.33 17.57
N GLU A 19 6.80 -13.33 17.32
CA GLU A 19 6.64 -13.93 16.00
C GLU A 19 6.27 -12.79 15.02
N LYS A 20 7.24 -11.95 14.66
CA LYS A 20 7.05 -10.86 13.69
C LYS A 20 7.46 -11.41 12.34
N GLY A 21 6.46 -11.77 11.54
CA GLY A 21 6.66 -12.04 10.11
C GLY A 21 7.60 -11.00 9.52
N GLU A 22 8.62 -11.47 8.83
CA GLU A 22 9.71 -10.64 8.33
C GLU A 22 9.14 -9.47 7.52
N ARG A 23 9.29 -8.25 8.06
CA ARG A 23 8.84 -7.05 7.36
C ARG A 23 9.62 -6.95 6.05
N LYS A 24 8.91 -7.03 4.92
CA LYS A 24 9.50 -6.91 3.58
C LYS A 24 10.40 -5.68 3.51
N LYS A 25 11.59 -5.84 2.90
CA LYS A 25 12.51 -4.73 2.68
C LYS A 25 11.88 -3.69 1.75
N VAL A 26 12.06 -2.41 2.05
CA VAL A 26 11.51 -1.31 1.24
C VAL A 26 12.39 -1.06 0.02
N LYS A 27 11.77 -0.92 -1.16
CA LYS A 27 12.45 -0.56 -2.40
C LYS A 27 11.77 0.62 -3.08
N TYR A 28 12.55 1.66 -3.34
CA TYR A 28 12.13 2.81 -4.14
C TYR A 28 12.52 2.56 -5.59
N VAL A 29 11.55 2.66 -6.49
CA VAL A 29 11.75 2.34 -7.90
C VAL A 29 11.06 3.35 -8.81
N TRP A 30 11.53 3.45 -10.05
CA TRP A 30 10.86 4.13 -11.16
C TRP A 30 10.45 3.09 -12.20
N VAL A 31 9.37 3.34 -12.94
CA VAL A 31 9.08 2.53 -14.13
C VAL A 31 10.18 2.78 -15.17
N SER A 32 10.80 1.70 -15.66
CA SER A 32 11.87 1.76 -16.66
C SER A 32 11.43 1.26 -18.03
N SER A 33 10.32 0.54 -18.13
CA SER A 33 9.73 0.07 -19.38
C SER A 33 8.66 1.02 -19.91
N ARG A 34 8.40 0.95 -21.21
CA ARG A 34 7.26 1.67 -21.83
C ARG A 34 5.89 1.10 -21.43
N LYS A 35 5.88 -0.17 -20.98
CA LYS A 35 4.68 -0.90 -20.56
C LYS A 35 4.81 -1.36 -19.11
N ALA A 36 3.81 -1.13 -18.29
CA ALA A 36 3.79 -1.57 -16.90
C ALA A 36 2.35 -1.73 -16.39
N ILE A 37 2.16 -2.67 -15.47
CA ILE A 37 0.88 -2.87 -14.76
C ILE A 37 1.19 -3.03 -13.28
N PHE A 38 0.48 -2.28 -12.44
CA PHE A 38 0.64 -2.37 -10.99
C PHE A 38 -0.64 -1.98 -10.25
N ILE A 39 -0.77 -2.49 -9.03
CA ILE A 39 -1.86 -2.14 -8.09
C ILE A 39 -1.34 -1.06 -7.15
N ILE A 40 -2.14 -0.03 -6.90
CA ILE A 40 -1.89 0.97 -5.86
C ILE A 40 -2.28 0.36 -4.51
N ALA A 41 -1.30 0.25 -3.61
CA ALA A 41 -1.43 -0.44 -2.33
C ALA A 41 -1.56 0.52 -1.13
N GLY A 42 -1.57 1.83 -1.37
CA GLY A 42 -1.71 2.84 -0.33
C GLY A 42 -1.68 4.25 -0.90
N GLU A 43 -1.78 5.22 0.01
CA GLU A 43 -1.86 6.64 -0.33
C GLU A 43 -0.56 7.20 -0.92
N VAL A 44 -0.73 8.20 -1.77
CA VAL A 44 0.38 8.96 -2.34
C VAL A 44 1.03 9.80 -1.26
N LYS A 45 2.35 9.70 -1.15
CA LYS A 45 3.14 10.52 -0.23
C LYS A 45 3.94 11.55 -1.00
N GLU A 46 3.70 12.80 -0.68
CA GLU A 46 4.44 13.90 -1.27
C GLU A 46 5.82 14.05 -0.59
N SER A 47 6.86 14.18 -1.42
CA SER A 47 8.21 14.59 -1.00
C SER A 47 8.61 15.88 -1.71
N LYS A 48 9.70 16.51 -1.26
CA LYS A 48 10.19 17.80 -1.81
C LYS A 48 10.37 17.78 -3.34
N TYR A 49 10.77 16.64 -3.91
CA TYR A 49 11.12 16.54 -5.34
C TYR A 49 10.35 15.45 -6.10
N SER A 50 9.46 14.71 -5.44
CA SER A 50 8.77 13.59 -6.06
C SER A 50 7.53 13.17 -5.28
N TYR A 51 6.73 12.29 -5.87
CA TYR A 51 5.65 11.57 -5.21
C TYR A 51 6.05 10.11 -5.02
N GLY A 52 5.75 9.55 -3.86
CA GLY A 52 5.97 8.14 -3.53
C GLY A 52 4.65 7.41 -3.37
N ILE A 53 4.39 6.40 -4.18
CA ILE A 53 3.16 5.59 -4.13
C ILE A 53 3.52 4.15 -3.80
N PRO A 54 3.00 3.57 -2.70
CA PRO A 54 3.10 2.14 -2.45
C PRO A 54 2.40 1.34 -3.56
N ILE A 55 3.11 0.39 -4.18
CA ILE A 55 2.54 -0.42 -5.27
C ILE A 55 2.82 -1.91 -5.12
N ILE A 56 1.99 -2.72 -5.76
CA ILE A 56 2.25 -4.14 -6.05
C ILE A 56 2.48 -4.26 -7.56
N PRO A 57 3.74 -4.44 -8.02
CA PRO A 57 4.03 -4.55 -9.44
C PRO A 57 3.57 -5.91 -9.98
N LEU A 58 2.78 -5.90 -11.06
CA LEU A 58 2.28 -7.11 -11.73
C LEU A 58 3.03 -7.37 -13.04
N HIS A 59 3.36 -6.30 -13.78
CA HIS A 59 4.08 -6.38 -15.04
C HIS A 59 5.01 -5.17 -15.23
N GLY A 60 6.04 -5.35 -16.04
CA GLY A 60 6.99 -4.33 -16.44
C GLY A 60 8.37 -4.46 -15.79
N TYR A 61 9.25 -3.53 -16.17
CA TYR A 61 10.59 -3.38 -15.63
C TYR A 61 10.68 -2.08 -14.85
N TYR A 62 11.36 -2.18 -13.71
CA TYR A 62 11.50 -1.10 -12.75
C TYR A 62 12.97 -0.87 -12.50
N ARG A 63 13.36 0.37 -12.23
CA ARG A 63 14.74 0.74 -11.93
C ARG A 63 14.82 1.33 -10.54
N SER A 64 15.79 0.90 -9.77
CA SER A 64 16.31 1.59 -8.58
C SER A 64 17.68 2.14 -8.95
N LYS A 65 18.19 3.13 -8.21
CA LYS A 65 19.47 3.86 -8.45
C LYS A 65 20.51 3.07 -9.28
N ASP A 66 20.88 1.88 -8.81
CA ASP A 66 21.98 1.10 -9.41
C ASP A 66 21.55 -0.24 -10.05
N LYS A 67 20.26 -0.58 -10.03
CA LYS A 67 19.80 -1.90 -10.49
C LYS A 67 18.39 -1.85 -11.09
N SER A 68 18.20 -2.59 -12.17
CA SER A 68 16.88 -2.90 -12.73
C SER A 68 16.30 -4.17 -12.13
N TYR A 69 14.99 -4.20 -11.99
CA TYR A 69 14.21 -5.28 -11.43
C TYR A 69 13.02 -5.57 -12.33
N THR A 70 12.66 -6.84 -12.44
CA THR A 70 11.37 -7.28 -12.96
C THR A 70 10.29 -7.13 -11.89
N ALA A 71 9.02 -7.02 -12.30
CA ALA A 71 7.88 -7.07 -11.38
C ALA A 71 7.95 -8.29 -10.44
N ARG A 72 8.33 -9.45 -10.99
CA ARG A 72 8.48 -10.71 -10.23
C ARG A 72 9.51 -10.62 -9.11
N GLU A 73 10.69 -10.05 -9.37
CA GLU A 73 11.72 -9.85 -8.34
C GLU A 73 11.25 -8.89 -7.24
N LEU A 74 10.44 -7.89 -7.61
CA LEU A 74 9.89 -6.91 -6.68
C LEU A 74 8.77 -7.46 -5.79
N GLY A 75 8.16 -8.60 -6.12
CA GLY A 75 7.08 -9.20 -5.32
C GLY A 75 7.48 -9.53 -3.87
N ASN A 76 8.78 -9.71 -3.60
CA ASN A 76 9.32 -9.97 -2.26
C ASN A 76 9.63 -8.70 -1.46
N TYR A 77 9.43 -7.52 -2.04
CA TYR A 77 9.72 -6.23 -1.42
C TYR A 77 8.44 -5.45 -1.12
N TYR A 78 8.57 -4.47 -0.24
CA TYR A 78 7.58 -3.40 -0.13
C TYR A 78 8.01 -2.28 -1.10
N VAL A 79 7.25 -2.12 -2.19
CA VAL A 79 7.68 -1.29 -3.32
C VAL A 79 7.03 0.08 -3.24
N ILE A 80 7.84 1.12 -3.33
CA ILE A 80 7.40 2.51 -3.45
C ILE A 80 7.78 2.97 -4.84
N LEU A 81 6.78 3.23 -5.68
CA LEU A 81 6.95 3.85 -6.98
C LEU A 81 7.22 5.34 -6.78
N ASN A 82 8.34 5.80 -7.31
CA ASN A 82 8.73 7.19 -7.29
C ASN A 82 8.32 7.85 -8.61
N LEU A 83 7.45 8.84 -8.53
CA LEU A 83 6.94 9.60 -9.68
C LEU A 83 7.52 11.02 -9.65
N PRO A 84 7.88 11.58 -10.81
CA PRO A 84 8.32 12.98 -10.88
C PRO A 84 7.14 13.94 -10.64
N LYS A 85 7.46 15.20 -10.34
CA LYS A 85 6.48 16.22 -9.89
C LYS A 85 5.53 16.72 -10.97
N ASP A 86 5.85 16.45 -12.23
CA ASP A 86 5.08 16.79 -13.41
C ASP A 86 3.97 15.78 -13.73
N VAL A 87 3.86 14.69 -12.97
CA VAL A 87 2.77 13.71 -13.13
C VAL A 87 1.50 14.23 -12.48
N ASN A 88 0.37 14.09 -13.18
CA ASN A 88 -0.96 14.37 -12.64
C ASN A 88 -1.36 13.27 -11.64
N ILE A 89 -1.17 13.53 -10.35
CA ILE A 89 -1.48 12.58 -9.27
C ILE A 89 -2.99 12.44 -9.05
N ASP A 90 -3.77 13.48 -9.36
CA ASP A 90 -5.23 13.49 -9.16
C ASP A 90 -5.92 12.40 -10.00
N GLU A 91 -5.34 12.05 -11.16
CA GLU A 91 -5.83 10.94 -12.00
C GLU A 91 -5.62 9.55 -11.37
N LEU A 92 -4.68 9.44 -10.45
CA LEU A 92 -4.37 8.19 -9.73
C LEU A 92 -5.20 8.05 -8.46
N GLU A 93 -5.79 9.15 -7.95
CA GLU A 93 -6.60 9.12 -6.75
C GLU A 93 -7.87 8.29 -6.98
N GLY A 94 -8.19 7.42 -6.01
CA GLY A 94 -9.30 6.47 -6.11
C GLY A 94 -9.10 5.32 -7.10
N LYS A 95 -8.03 5.30 -7.90
CA LYS A 95 -7.70 4.18 -8.79
C LYS A 95 -6.97 3.08 -8.02
N ARG A 96 -7.36 1.83 -8.28
CA ARG A 96 -6.71 0.66 -7.67
C ARG A 96 -5.68 0.01 -8.58
N ILE A 97 -5.92 0.00 -9.90
CA ILE A 97 -5.06 -0.64 -10.89
C ILE A 97 -4.66 0.39 -11.93
N VAL A 98 -3.37 0.42 -12.25
CA VAL A 98 -2.80 1.30 -13.28
C VAL A 98 -2.20 0.43 -14.38
N VAL A 99 -2.59 0.72 -15.63
CA VAL A 99 -2.09 0.07 -16.83
C VAL A 99 -1.45 1.15 -17.72
N LEU A 100 -0.14 1.08 -17.92
CA LEU A 100 0.63 2.06 -18.68
C LEU A 100 1.13 1.48 -19.99
N GLY A 101 1.00 2.26 -21.08
CA GLY A 101 1.57 1.95 -22.39
C GLY A 101 0.89 0.82 -23.15
N TYR A 102 -0.33 0.43 -22.73
CA TYR A 102 -1.19 -0.50 -23.47
C TYR A 102 -2.29 0.26 -24.18
N ASP A 103 -2.65 -0.22 -25.37
CA ASP A 103 -3.82 0.26 -26.09
C ASP A 103 -5.08 -0.17 -25.33
N LYS A 104 -6.08 0.71 -25.22
CA LYS A 104 -7.32 0.41 -24.49
C LYS A 104 -8.01 -0.85 -25.03
N GLY A 105 -8.00 -1.07 -26.34
CA GLY A 105 -8.58 -2.27 -26.97
C GLY A 105 -7.81 -3.57 -26.72
N ALA A 106 -6.60 -3.50 -26.17
CA ALA A 106 -5.81 -4.68 -25.77
C ALA A 106 -6.07 -5.09 -24.31
N ILE A 107 -6.90 -4.34 -23.57
CA ILE A 107 -7.22 -4.59 -22.18
C ILE A 107 -8.63 -5.16 -22.12
N TYR A 108 -8.75 -6.39 -21.64
CA TYR A 108 -10.03 -6.98 -21.26
C TYR A 108 -10.22 -6.82 -19.75
N ILE A 109 -11.33 -6.21 -19.35
CA ILE A 109 -11.76 -6.10 -17.96
C ILE A 109 -13.06 -6.89 -17.84
N ASP A 110 -13.06 -7.89 -16.97
CA ASP A 110 -14.25 -8.67 -16.67
C ASP A 110 -15.05 -7.95 -15.59
N GLU A 111 -16.13 -7.29 -16.01
CA GLU A 111 -17.04 -6.58 -15.11
C GLU A 111 -18.05 -7.58 -14.54
N ASN A 112 -17.66 -8.31 -13.49
CA ASN A 112 -18.65 -8.97 -12.65
C ASN A 112 -19.24 -7.91 -11.72
N ASP A 113 -20.43 -7.41 -12.06
CA ASP A 113 -21.20 -6.51 -11.20
C ASP A 113 -21.32 -7.13 -9.81
N THR A 114 -20.57 -6.58 -8.86
CA THR A 114 -20.75 -6.90 -7.44
C THR A 114 -21.53 -5.73 -6.83
N SER A 115 -22.81 -5.68 -7.15
CA SER A 115 -23.77 -4.82 -6.47
C SER A 115 -25.15 -5.45 -6.55
N ASP A 116 -25.51 -6.16 -5.49
CA ASP A 116 -26.87 -6.24 -4.93
C ASP A 116 -26.80 -6.93 -3.56
N GLU A 117 -26.19 -6.26 -2.57
CA GLU A 117 -26.63 -6.42 -1.18
C GLU A 117 -27.49 -5.19 -0.86
N SER A 118 -28.73 -5.22 -1.33
CA SER A 118 -29.81 -4.44 -0.74
C SER A 118 -29.99 -4.91 0.70
N ASN A 119 -29.49 -4.11 1.64
CA ASN A 119 -29.90 -4.15 3.03
C ASN A 119 -31.36 -3.70 3.10
N ASP A 120 -32.30 -4.65 3.02
CA ASP A 120 -33.64 -4.48 3.57
C ASP A 120 -33.50 -4.50 5.10
N ASN A 121 -33.17 -3.36 5.68
CA ASN A 121 -33.51 -3.06 7.06
C ASN A 121 -34.97 -2.60 7.06
N ASP A 122 -35.89 -3.55 7.24
CA ASP A 122 -37.25 -3.22 7.68
C ASP A 122 -37.15 -2.61 9.09
N GLU A 123 -37.17 -1.28 9.13
CA GLU A 123 -37.53 -0.49 10.31
C GLU A 123 -39.01 -0.76 10.65
N GLU A 124 -39.27 -1.70 11.57
CA GLU A 124 -40.50 -1.65 12.36
C GLU A 124 -40.23 -0.89 13.67
N GLY A 125 -40.56 0.40 13.65
CA GLY A 125 -40.72 1.22 14.84
C GLY A 125 -41.82 2.25 14.63
N GLU A 126 -42.95 2.09 15.34
CA GLU A 126 -43.41 3.03 16.38
C GLU A 126 -44.92 2.92 16.70
N GLY A 127 -45.22 2.99 18.00
CA GLY A 127 -46.46 3.58 18.55
C GLY A 127 -47.44 2.57 19.15
N GLY A 128 -47.81 2.61 20.43
CA GLY A 128 -47.51 3.58 21.48
C GLY A 128 -48.17 3.14 22.80
N ASP A 129 -47.62 3.61 23.90
CA ASP A 129 -48.20 3.54 25.23
C ASP A 129 -49.50 4.34 25.30
N GLU A 130 -50.53 3.79 25.94
CA GLU A 130 -51.52 4.60 26.69
C GLU A 130 -51.88 3.88 27.99
N GLU A 131 -51.47 4.49 29.10
CA GLU A 131 -51.97 4.24 30.45
C GLU A 131 -53.46 4.63 30.56
N LYS A 132 -54.29 3.76 31.13
CA LYS A 132 -55.14 4.04 32.31
C LYS A 132 -55.96 2.83 32.75
#